data_AF-A0ABD6WUH9-F1
#
_entry.id   AF-A0ABD6WUH9-F1
#
_cell.length_a   1.000
_cell.length_b   1.000
_cell.length_c   1.000
_cell.angle_alpha   90.00
_cell.angle_beta   90.00
_cell.angle_gamma   90.00
#
_symmetry.space_group_name_H-M   'P 1'
#
loop_
_entity.id
_entity.type
_entity.pdbx_description
1 polymer ?
#
loop_
_entity_poly.entity_id
_entity_poly.type
_entity_poly.pdbx_seq_one_letter_code
_entity_poly.pdbx_strand_id
1 'polypeptide(L)'
;MIKVYFLKSDLNQYQIFPVPSNTGEFVEIEIESENVLNTKQLVLKGGQYVLVDKDTGVNQEVVKKLMDGIDDHAAKIYSTWTRFESEYRERQAAAEAFKSANYEGECSRYISDFAQRARLDNKTATNLILTQAAGLEKLQMELANQRMRKYELKAPNLTLEQLQSIHDDIIKQMDNLMEAYQNG
;
A
#
# COMPACT_ATOMS: atom_id res chain seq x y z
N MET A 1 -19.69 -13.55 36.43
CA MET A 1 -18.85 -12.38 36.16
C MET A 1 -17.40 -12.83 36.11
N ILE A 2 -16.66 -12.34 35.13
CA ILE A 2 -15.24 -12.66 34.86
C ILE A 2 -14.45 -11.38 35.09
N LYS A 3 -13.30 -11.49 35.78
CA LYS A 3 -12.36 -10.38 35.94
C LYS A 3 -11.42 -10.32 34.74
N VAL A 4 -11.30 -9.14 34.16
CA VAL A 4 -10.39 -8.86 33.05
C VAL A 4 -9.48 -7.72 33.46
N TYR A 5 -8.19 -7.92 33.26
CA TYR A 5 -7.13 -6.98 33.61
C TYR A 5 -6.64 -6.31 32.34
N PHE A 6 -7.04 -5.07 32.08
CA PHE A 6 -6.61 -4.28 30.92
C PHE A 6 -5.33 -3.51 31.22
N LEU A 7 -4.33 -3.53 30.34
CA LEU A 7 -3.06 -2.85 30.56
C LEU A 7 -3.23 -1.32 30.43
N LYS A 8 -2.77 -0.54 31.41
CA LYS A 8 -2.94 0.93 31.39
C LYS A 8 -2.18 1.61 30.24
N SER A 9 -1.07 1.03 29.79
CA SER A 9 -0.29 1.56 28.66
C SER A 9 -0.91 1.22 27.29
N ASP A 10 -1.76 0.20 27.22
CA ASP A 10 -2.51 -0.20 26.02
C ASP A 10 -3.83 -0.88 26.44
N LEU A 11 -4.92 -0.11 26.44
CA LEU A 11 -6.24 -0.57 26.88
C LEU A 11 -6.86 -1.64 25.95
N ASN A 12 -6.22 -1.98 24.83
CA ASN A 12 -6.62 -3.11 23.99
C ASN A 12 -5.99 -4.43 24.43
N GLN A 13 -4.92 -4.38 25.22
CA GLN A 13 -4.29 -5.56 25.80
C GLN A 13 -4.93 -5.90 27.13
N TYR A 14 -5.28 -7.17 27.30
CA TYR A 14 -5.86 -7.65 28.54
C TYR A 14 -5.42 -9.07 28.88
N GLN A 15 -5.55 -9.39 30.15
CA GLN A 15 -5.31 -10.70 30.71
C GLN A 15 -6.53 -11.14 31.54
N ILE A 16 -6.99 -12.37 31.34
CA ILE A 16 -8.08 -12.97 32.13
C ILE A 16 -7.51 -13.95 33.15
N PHE A 17 -6.60 -14.81 32.70
CA PHE A 17 -5.92 -15.79 33.53
C PHE A 17 -4.52 -16.09 32.97
N PRO A 18 -3.50 -16.34 33.82
CA PRO A 18 -3.51 -16.17 35.28
C PRO A 18 -3.73 -14.71 35.68
N VAL A 19 -4.07 -14.46 36.95
CA VAL A 19 -4.15 -13.08 37.46
C VAL A 19 -2.76 -12.43 37.35
N PRO A 20 -2.62 -11.23 36.77
CA PRO A 20 -1.33 -10.55 36.67
C PRO A 20 -0.71 -10.35 38.06
N SER A 21 0.60 -10.59 38.18
CA SER A 21 1.32 -10.39 39.43
C SER A 21 1.51 -8.90 39.79
N ASN A 22 1.48 -8.00 38.80
CA ASN A 22 1.63 -6.56 38.96
C ASN A 22 0.33 -5.81 38.67
N THR A 23 -0.68 -5.95 39.55
CA THR A 23 -2.01 -5.37 39.35
C THR A 23 -2.02 -3.83 39.28
N GLY A 24 -0.96 -3.15 39.72
CA GLY A 24 -0.83 -1.70 39.65
C GLY A 24 -0.78 -1.13 38.22
N GLU A 25 -0.35 -1.92 37.25
CA GLU A 25 -0.28 -1.54 35.83
C GLU A 25 -1.58 -1.82 35.06
N PHE A 26 -2.56 -2.46 35.70
CA PHE A 26 -3.79 -2.88 35.05
C PHE A 26 -5.02 -2.14 35.60
N VAL A 27 -6.06 -2.10 34.78
CA VAL A 27 -7.43 -1.73 35.17
C VAL A 27 -8.22 -3.02 35.26
N GLU A 28 -8.73 -3.32 36.46
CA GLU A 28 -9.62 -4.47 36.68
C GLU A 28 -11.06 -4.07 36.29
N ILE A 29 -11.67 -4.83 35.39
CA ILE A 29 -13.07 -4.68 35.00
C ILE A 29 -13.76 -6.03 35.12
N GLU A 30 -14.95 -6.05 35.74
CA GLU A 30 -15.81 -7.22 35.75
C GLU A 30 -16.77 -7.18 34.55
N ILE A 31 -16.82 -8.29 33.80
CA ILE A 31 -17.72 -8.47 32.67
C ILE A 31 -18.59 -9.71 32.85
N GLU A 32 -19.75 -9.75 32.20
CA GLU A 32 -20.69 -10.87 32.31
C GLU A 32 -20.16 -12.16 31.66
N SER A 33 -19.51 -12.03 30.49
CA SER A 33 -18.90 -13.12 29.74
C SER A 33 -17.78 -12.58 28.84
N GLU A 34 -16.87 -13.46 28.41
CA GLU A 34 -15.77 -13.11 27.51
C GLU A 34 -16.26 -12.54 26.16
N ASN A 35 -17.48 -12.91 25.74
CA ASN A 35 -18.10 -12.36 24.52
C ASN A 35 -18.21 -10.83 24.52
N VAL A 36 -18.26 -10.20 25.69
CA VAL A 36 -18.27 -8.73 25.80
C VAL A 36 -17.00 -8.12 25.17
N LEU A 37 -15.85 -8.80 25.27
CA LEU A 37 -14.58 -8.34 24.70
C LEU A 37 -14.56 -8.43 23.16
N ASN A 38 -15.47 -9.19 22.57
CA ASN A 38 -15.61 -9.25 21.11
C ASN A 38 -16.25 -7.97 20.57
N THR A 39 -17.18 -7.38 21.31
CA THR A 39 -17.99 -6.23 20.84
C THR A 39 -17.69 -4.93 21.56
N LYS A 40 -16.98 -4.97 22.69
CA LYS A 40 -16.65 -3.78 23.50
C LYS A 40 -15.15 -3.65 23.74
N GLN A 41 -14.70 -2.42 23.94
CA GLN A 41 -13.33 -2.07 24.30
C GLN A 41 -13.34 -1.11 25.48
N LEU A 42 -12.27 -1.14 26.28
CA LEU A 42 -12.11 -0.24 27.41
C LEU A 42 -11.51 1.09 26.92
N VAL A 43 -12.12 2.21 27.30
CA VAL A 43 -11.61 3.56 27.01
C VAL A 43 -11.61 4.42 28.27
N LEU A 44 -10.69 5.38 28.35
CA LEU A 44 -10.68 6.40 29.41
C LEU A 44 -11.48 7.63 28.94
N LYS A 45 -12.63 7.91 29.57
CA LYS A 45 -13.46 9.11 29.31
C LYS A 45 -13.66 9.90 30.59
N GLY A 46 -13.27 11.18 30.58
CA GLY A 46 -13.45 12.07 31.74
C GLY A 46 -12.77 11.58 33.02
N GLY A 47 -11.66 10.85 32.91
CA GLY A 47 -10.94 10.25 34.05
C GLY A 47 -11.50 8.92 34.54
N GLN A 48 -12.52 8.35 33.89
CA GLN A 48 -13.09 7.05 34.22
C GLN A 48 -12.90 6.04 33.09
N TYR A 49 -12.63 4.78 33.45
CA TYR A 49 -12.57 3.68 32.49
C TYR A 49 -13.97 3.15 32.21
N VAL A 50 -14.36 3.11 30.93
CA VAL A 50 -15.70 2.73 30.49
C VAL A 50 -15.61 1.75 29.32
N LEU A 51 -16.38 0.67 29.37
CA LEU A 51 -16.56 -0.21 28.23
C LEU A 51 -17.52 0.44 27.24
N VAL A 52 -17.02 0.69 26.03
CA VAL A 52 -17.82 1.21 24.91
C VAL A 52 -17.91 0.15 23.84
N ASP A 53 -18.94 0.20 23.00
CA ASP A 53 -18.97 -0.62 21.80
C ASP A 53 -17.73 -0.31 20.95
N LYS A 54 -17.09 -1.37 20.47
CA LYS A 54 -16.04 -1.24 19.45
C LYS A 54 -16.73 -0.57 18.27
N ASP A 55 -16.28 0.63 17.94
CA ASP A 55 -16.93 1.50 16.97
C ASP A 55 -16.66 0.97 15.55
N THR A 56 -17.35 -0.11 15.20
CA THR A 56 -17.22 -0.80 13.92
C THR A 56 -17.88 -0.01 12.79
N GLY A 57 -18.84 0.87 13.10
CA GLY A 57 -19.57 1.69 12.12
C GLY A 57 -18.76 2.90 11.63
N VAL A 58 -18.23 3.72 12.55
CA VAL A 58 -17.39 4.88 12.21
C VAL A 58 -16.10 4.43 11.51
N ASN A 59 -15.53 3.30 11.92
CA ASN A 59 -14.37 2.72 11.25
C ASN A 59 -14.68 2.28 9.81
N GLN A 60 -15.90 1.85 9.47
CA GLN A 60 -16.22 1.39 8.11
C GLN A 60 -16.24 2.53 7.08
N GLU A 61 -16.82 3.68 7.42
CA GLU A 61 -16.83 4.84 6.52
C GLU A 61 -15.41 5.41 6.33
N VAL A 62 -14.64 5.50 7.42
CA VAL A 62 -13.24 5.92 7.37
C VAL A 62 -12.40 4.94 6.53
N VAL A 63 -12.51 3.63 6.78
CA VAL A 63 -11.80 2.61 5.99
C VAL A 63 -12.15 2.73 4.51
N LYS A 64 -13.43 2.87 4.18
CA LYS A 64 -13.86 3.06 2.78
C LYS A 64 -13.18 4.28 2.16
N LYS A 65 -13.23 5.43 2.84
CA LYS A 65 -12.63 6.68 2.33
C LYS A 65 -11.12 6.55 2.12
N LEU A 66 -10.41 5.91 3.03
CA LEU A 66 -8.96 5.69 2.92
C LEU A 66 -8.63 4.71 1.78
N MET A 67 -9.41 3.62 1.63
CA MET A 67 -9.25 2.69 0.50
C MET A 67 -9.50 3.37 -0.84
N ASP A 68 -10.56 4.16 -0.95
CA ASP A 68 -10.88 4.94 -2.17
C ASP A 68 -9.74 5.93 -2.49
N GLY A 69 -9.17 6.59 -1.47
CA GLY A 69 -8.02 7.48 -1.63
C GLY A 69 -6.77 6.80 -2.18
N ILE A 70 -6.48 5.56 -1.75
CA ILE A 70 -5.37 4.75 -2.27
C ILE A 70 -5.60 4.38 -3.74
N ASP A 71 -6.83 3.97 -4.10
CA ASP A 71 -7.17 3.64 -5.49
C ASP A 71 -7.09 4.87 -6.40
N ASP A 72 -7.62 6.00 -5.96
CA ASP A 72 -7.58 7.28 -6.68
C ASP A 72 -6.14 7.77 -6.89
N HIS A 73 -5.28 7.62 -5.88
CA HIS A 73 -3.87 8.00 -5.98
C HIS A 73 -3.11 7.10 -6.97
N ALA A 74 -3.30 5.77 -6.86
CA ALA A 74 -2.73 4.83 -7.81
C ALA A 74 -3.21 5.10 -9.24
N ALA A 75 -4.50 5.40 -9.44
CA ALA A 75 -5.07 5.71 -10.75
C ALA A 75 -4.42 6.96 -11.38
N LYS A 76 -4.14 8.01 -10.60
CA LYS A 76 -3.40 9.19 -11.09
C LYS A 76 -1.99 8.84 -11.54
N ILE A 77 -1.26 8.02 -10.77
CA ILE A 77 0.08 7.56 -11.15
C ILE A 77 0.02 6.73 -12.43
N TYR A 78 -0.88 5.74 -12.50
CA TYR A 78 -1.08 4.93 -13.71
C TYR A 78 -1.36 5.81 -14.94
N SER A 79 -2.25 6.79 -14.82
CA SER A 79 -2.57 7.68 -15.94
C SER A 79 -1.35 8.45 -16.47
N THR A 80 -0.37 8.71 -15.61
CA THR A 80 0.90 9.36 -16.01
C THR A 80 1.81 8.37 -16.72
N TRP A 81 1.95 7.16 -16.18
CA TRP A 81 2.83 6.12 -16.70
C TRP A 81 2.35 5.51 -18.02
N THR A 82 1.03 5.42 -18.24
CA THR A 82 0.43 4.76 -19.41
C THR A 82 -0.07 5.73 -20.48
N ARG A 83 0.17 7.03 -20.36
CA ARG A 83 -0.28 8.06 -21.33
C ARG A 83 0.09 7.78 -22.80
N PHE A 84 1.20 7.08 -23.03
CA PHE A 84 1.70 6.69 -24.37
C PHE A 84 1.90 5.18 -24.50
N GLU A 85 1.10 4.39 -23.79
CA GLU A 85 1.27 2.94 -23.69
C GLU A 85 1.30 2.24 -25.06
N SER A 86 0.42 2.62 -26.00
CA SER A 86 0.41 2.04 -27.35
C SER A 86 1.76 2.23 -28.05
N GLU A 87 2.33 3.43 -27.97
CA GLU A 87 3.64 3.71 -28.58
C GLU A 87 4.77 2.93 -27.89
N TYR A 88 4.72 2.82 -26.56
CA TYR A 88 5.72 2.06 -25.80
C TYR A 88 5.69 0.57 -26.16
N ARG A 89 4.49 -0.01 -26.29
CA ARG A 89 4.31 -1.42 -26.71
C ARG A 89 4.87 -1.67 -28.11
N GLU A 90 4.59 -0.78 -29.07
CA GLU A 90 5.12 -0.89 -30.43
C GLU A 90 6.66 -0.74 -30.47
N ARG A 91 7.22 0.22 -29.72
CA ARG A 91 8.68 0.40 -29.59
C ARG A 91 9.34 -0.82 -28.95
N GLN A 92 8.76 -1.35 -27.87
CA GLN A 92 9.26 -2.55 -27.19
C GLN A 92 9.25 -3.76 -28.14
N ALA A 93 8.12 -4.03 -28.81
CA ALA A 93 8.01 -5.15 -29.74
C ALA A 93 9.02 -5.06 -30.89
N ALA A 94 9.21 -3.86 -31.46
CA ALA A 94 10.23 -3.62 -32.47
C ALA A 94 11.64 -3.89 -31.94
N ALA A 95 11.95 -3.42 -30.72
CA ALA A 95 13.25 -3.61 -30.08
C ALA A 95 13.52 -5.09 -29.75
N GLU A 96 12.51 -5.83 -29.28
CA GLU A 96 12.59 -7.27 -29.04
C GLU A 96 12.86 -8.03 -30.33
N ALA A 97 12.13 -7.70 -31.41
CA ALA A 97 12.34 -8.32 -32.72
C ALA A 97 13.76 -8.09 -33.24
N PHE A 98 14.25 -6.84 -33.22
CA PHE A 98 15.59 -6.52 -33.70
C PHE A 98 16.68 -7.18 -32.84
N LYS A 99 16.52 -7.21 -31.51
CA LYS A 99 17.42 -7.94 -30.61
C LYS A 99 17.41 -9.45 -30.85
N SER A 100 16.23 -10.05 -31.10
CA SER A 100 16.09 -11.48 -31.39
C SER A 100 16.74 -11.90 -32.71
N ALA A 101 16.82 -10.98 -33.66
CA ALA A 101 17.56 -11.13 -34.91
C ALA A 101 19.07 -10.83 -34.77
N ASN A 102 19.61 -10.83 -33.54
CA ASN A 102 21.00 -10.46 -33.24
C ASN A 102 21.41 -9.06 -33.75
N TYR A 103 20.46 -8.12 -33.82
CA TYR A 103 20.64 -6.77 -34.36
C TYR A 103 21.00 -6.75 -35.85
N GLU A 104 20.60 -7.78 -36.58
CA GLU A 104 20.77 -7.88 -38.04
C GLU A 104 19.45 -7.58 -38.77
N GLY A 105 19.56 -7.20 -40.05
CA GLY A 105 18.40 -6.87 -40.88
C GLY A 105 17.94 -5.41 -40.76
N GLU A 106 16.75 -5.14 -41.30
CA GLU A 106 16.17 -3.80 -41.33
C GLU A 106 15.75 -3.36 -39.92
N CYS A 107 16.30 -2.23 -39.48
CA CYS A 107 15.96 -1.63 -38.19
C CYS A 107 14.65 -0.86 -38.31
N SER A 108 13.67 -1.16 -37.46
CA SER A 108 12.38 -0.48 -37.44
C SER A 108 12.54 1.03 -37.24
N ARG A 109 11.68 1.81 -37.90
CA ARG A 109 11.63 3.27 -37.73
C ARG A 109 11.47 3.71 -36.28
N TYR A 110 10.78 2.92 -35.45
CA TYR A 110 10.62 3.20 -34.01
C TYR A 110 11.97 3.26 -33.28
N ILE A 111 12.92 2.41 -33.67
CA ILE A 111 14.26 2.34 -33.10
C ILE A 111 15.15 3.39 -33.77
N SER A 112 15.15 3.47 -35.11
CA SER A 112 16.06 4.37 -35.82
C SER A 112 15.75 5.85 -35.58
N ASP A 113 14.46 6.23 -35.54
CA ASP A 113 14.07 7.61 -35.25
C ASP A 113 14.46 7.98 -33.81
N PHE A 114 14.27 7.07 -32.85
CA PHE A 114 14.71 7.26 -31.47
C PHE A 114 16.25 7.38 -31.37
N ALA A 115 16.98 6.46 -32.02
CA ALA A 115 18.43 6.47 -32.07
C ALA A 115 18.97 7.79 -32.62
N GLN A 116 18.41 8.29 -33.73
CA GLN A 116 18.79 9.56 -34.32
C GLN A 116 18.56 10.74 -33.36
N ARG A 117 17.40 10.80 -32.71
CA ARG A 117 17.07 11.90 -31.78
C ARG A 117 17.89 11.84 -30.48
N ALA A 118 18.15 10.65 -29.98
CA ALA A 118 18.98 10.41 -28.79
C ALA A 118 20.48 10.44 -29.07
N ARG A 119 20.89 10.53 -30.35
CA ARG A 119 22.30 10.47 -30.81
C ARG A 119 23.00 9.16 -30.39
N LEU A 120 22.28 8.05 -30.53
CA LEU A 120 22.74 6.70 -30.24
C LEU A 120 22.83 5.89 -31.55
N ASP A 121 23.60 4.81 -31.55
CA ASP A 121 23.47 3.78 -32.58
C ASP A 121 22.22 2.91 -32.33
N ASN A 122 21.74 2.23 -33.38
CA ASN A 122 20.52 1.43 -33.31
C ASN A 122 20.57 0.32 -32.25
N LYS A 123 21.74 -0.30 -32.02
CA LYS A 123 21.88 -1.36 -31.02
C LYS A 123 21.80 -0.80 -29.60
N THR A 124 22.46 0.32 -29.34
CA THR A 124 22.37 1.01 -28.04
C THR A 124 20.95 1.51 -27.79
N ALA A 125 20.32 2.14 -28.79
CA ALA A 125 18.93 2.59 -28.72
C ALA A 125 17.95 1.45 -28.41
N THR A 126 18.12 0.30 -29.09
CA THR A 126 17.32 -0.92 -28.85
C THR A 126 17.43 -1.37 -27.40
N ASN A 127 18.65 -1.48 -26.87
CA ASN A 127 18.84 -1.91 -25.49
C ASN A 127 18.29 -0.90 -24.48
N LEU A 128 18.38 0.41 -24.76
CA LEU A 128 17.80 1.44 -23.91
C LEU A 128 16.27 1.34 -23.87
N ILE A 129 15.61 1.16 -25.02
CA ILE A 129 14.15 0.95 -25.10
C ILE A 129 13.72 -0.25 -24.24
N LEU A 130 14.44 -1.37 -24.34
CA LEU A 130 14.13 -2.57 -23.57
C LEU A 130 14.35 -2.38 -22.07
N THR A 131 15.43 -1.69 -21.68
CA THR A 131 15.70 -1.36 -20.28
C THR A 131 14.60 -0.45 -19.70
N GLN A 132 14.18 0.57 -20.46
CA GLN A 132 13.09 1.46 -20.06
C GLN A 132 11.76 0.71 -19.93
N ALA A 133 11.45 -0.18 -20.87
CA ALA A 133 10.24 -1.00 -20.83
C ALA A 133 10.21 -1.92 -19.59
N ALA A 134 11.32 -2.64 -19.34
CA ALA A 134 11.44 -3.49 -18.15
C ALA A 134 11.38 -2.70 -16.83
N GLY A 135 12.00 -1.50 -16.79
CA GLY A 135 11.93 -0.61 -15.65
C GLY A 135 10.49 -0.15 -15.36
N LEU A 136 9.75 0.23 -16.40
CA LEU A 136 8.35 0.63 -16.27
C LEU A 136 7.45 -0.53 -15.82
N GLU A 137 7.64 -1.73 -16.37
CA GLU A 137 6.89 -2.93 -15.96
C GLU A 137 7.11 -3.23 -14.47
N LYS A 138 8.36 -3.15 -14.01
CA LYS A 138 8.70 -3.33 -12.59
C LYS A 138 7.97 -2.32 -11.71
N LEU A 139 8.01 -1.03 -12.07
CA LEU A 139 7.33 0.03 -11.31
C LEU A 139 5.81 -0.20 -11.26
N GLN A 140 5.19 -0.61 -12.38
CA GLN A 140 3.75 -0.91 -12.45
C GLN A 140 3.36 -2.06 -11.52
N MET A 141 4.19 -3.10 -11.44
CA MET A 141 3.98 -4.23 -10.53
C MET A 141 4.12 -3.80 -9.06
N GLU A 142 5.14 -3.01 -8.74
CA GLU A 142 5.33 -2.49 -7.38
C GLU A 142 4.17 -1.57 -6.95
N LEU A 143 3.69 -0.71 -7.86
CA LEU A 143 2.50 0.13 -7.61
C LEU A 143 1.25 -0.71 -7.39
N ALA A 144 1.05 -1.78 -8.16
CA ALA A 144 -0.06 -2.71 -7.96
C ALA A 144 0.00 -3.35 -6.58
N ASN A 145 1.20 -3.74 -6.12
CA ASN A 145 1.42 -4.28 -4.78
C ASN A 145 1.07 -3.26 -3.70
N GLN A 146 1.54 -2.01 -3.82
CA GLN A 146 1.17 -0.96 -2.85
C GLN A 146 -0.36 -0.72 -2.84
N ARG A 147 -1.01 -0.71 -4.01
CA ARG A 147 -2.47 -0.56 -4.08
C ARG A 147 -3.20 -1.70 -3.36
N MET A 148 -2.71 -2.93 -3.46
CA MET A 148 -3.31 -4.08 -2.77
C MET A 148 -3.19 -4.00 -1.24
N ARG A 149 -2.21 -3.27 -0.70
CA ARG A 149 -2.07 -3.05 0.75
C ARG A 149 -3.25 -2.30 1.37
N LYS A 150 -4.14 -1.68 0.58
CA LYS A 150 -5.40 -1.11 1.10
C LYS A 150 -6.26 -2.10 1.90
N TYR A 151 -6.09 -3.41 1.68
CA TYR A 151 -6.78 -4.44 2.47
C TYR A 151 -6.22 -4.59 3.89
N GLU A 152 -5.03 -4.07 4.20
CA GLU A 152 -4.51 -3.97 5.58
C GLU A 152 -5.46 -3.14 6.47
N LEU A 153 -6.16 -2.16 5.90
CA LEU A 153 -7.17 -1.34 6.58
C LEU A 153 -8.41 -2.13 7.03
N LYS A 154 -8.59 -3.37 6.55
CA LYS A 154 -9.69 -4.26 6.98
C LYS A 154 -9.32 -5.12 8.18
N ALA A 155 -8.09 -5.02 8.71
CA ALA A 155 -7.70 -5.75 9.89
C ALA A 155 -8.60 -5.35 11.09
N PRO A 156 -8.99 -6.31 11.94
CA PRO A 156 -9.85 -6.02 13.08
C PRO A 156 -9.11 -5.19 14.14
N ASN A 157 -9.86 -4.41 14.92
CA ASN A 157 -9.37 -3.63 16.07
C ASN A 157 -8.31 -2.56 15.75
N LEU A 158 -8.21 -2.07 14.51
CA LEU A 158 -7.38 -0.91 14.21
C LEU A 158 -7.98 0.37 14.81
N THR A 159 -7.12 1.19 15.40
CA THR A 159 -7.47 2.56 15.80
C THR A 159 -7.51 3.48 14.58
N LEU A 160 -8.18 4.64 14.70
CA LEU A 160 -8.18 5.66 13.64
C LEU A 160 -6.76 6.14 13.29
N GLU A 161 -5.89 6.27 14.29
CA GLU A 161 -4.49 6.65 14.09
C GLU A 161 -3.72 5.58 13.29
N GLN A 162 -3.93 4.30 13.60
CA GLN A 162 -3.33 3.19 12.86
C GLN A 162 -3.85 3.12 11.42
N LEU A 163 -5.16 3.31 11.22
CA LEU A 163 -5.76 3.37 9.87
C LEU A 163 -5.12 4.48 9.03
N GLN A 164 -4.97 5.68 9.60
CA GLN A 164 -4.35 6.81 8.91
C GLN A 164 -2.86 6.55 8.64
N SER A 165 -2.14 5.99 9.62
CA SER A 165 -0.72 5.68 9.48
C SER A 165 -0.44 4.66 8.36
N ILE A 166 -1.27 3.61 8.24
CA ILE A 166 -1.18 2.63 7.15
C ILE A 166 -1.44 3.31 5.80
N HIS A 167 -2.49 4.12 5.71
CA HIS A 167 -2.79 4.86 4.49
C HIS A 167 -1.61 5.75 4.07
N ASP A 168 -1.07 6.55 4.99
CA ASP A 168 -0.01 7.52 4.69
C ASP A 168 1.29 6.83 4.28
N ASP A 169 1.63 5.68 4.90
CA ASP A 169 2.75 4.85 4.44
C ASP A 169 2.53 4.36 3.00
N ILE A 170 1.34 3.82 2.69
CA ILE A 170 1.03 3.35 1.33
C ILE A 170 1.19 4.50 0.31
N ILE A 171 0.62 5.67 0.58
CA ILE A 171 0.73 6.85 -0.30
C ILE A 171 2.21 7.26 -0.46
N LYS A 172 2.98 7.31 0.63
CA LYS A 172 4.40 7.63 0.57
C LYS A 172 5.19 6.63 -0.28
N GLN A 173 4.91 5.33 -0.17
CA GLN A 173 5.55 4.33 -1.02
C GLN A 173 5.18 4.51 -2.50
N MET A 174 3.92 4.86 -2.79
CA MET A 174 3.50 5.19 -4.16
C MET A 174 4.21 6.43 -4.71
N ASP A 175 4.39 7.47 -3.89
CA ASP A 175 5.11 8.68 -4.28
C ASP A 175 6.59 8.39 -4.57
N ASN A 176 7.25 7.55 -3.76
CA ASN A 176 8.62 7.10 -4.03
C ASN A 176 8.74 6.39 -5.40
N LEU A 177 7.73 5.59 -5.78
CA LEU A 177 7.71 4.95 -7.10
C LEU A 177 7.54 5.98 -8.23
N MET A 178 6.72 7.01 -8.02
CA MET A 178 6.55 8.10 -8.97
C MET A 178 7.84 8.92 -9.14
N GLU A 179 8.57 9.19 -8.06
CA GLU A 179 9.88 9.83 -8.12
C GLU A 179 10.91 8.96 -8.86
N ALA A 180 10.91 7.64 -8.62
CA ALA A 180 11.79 6.71 -9.34
C ALA A 180 11.50 6.71 -10.85
N TYR A 181 10.24 6.82 -11.26
CA TYR A 181 9.85 6.99 -12.66
C TYR A 181 10.37 8.29 -13.28
N GLN A 182 10.40 9.39 -12.52
CA GLN A 182 10.86 10.70 -13.02
C GLN A 182 12.38 10.80 -13.14
N ASN A 183 13.11 10.02 -12.34
CA ASN A 183 14.57 10.05 -12.28
C ASN A 183 15.26 9.01 -13.18
N GLY A 184 14.48 8.12 -13.83
CA GLY A 184 14.96 7.10 -14.77
C GLY A 184 14.79 7.50 -16.23
#